data_AF-A0A927T2I8-F1
#
_entry.id   AF-A0A927T2I8-F1
#
_cell.length_a   1.000
_cell.length_b   1.000
_cell.length_c   1.000
_cell.angle_alpha   90.00
_cell.angle_beta   90.00
_cell.angle_gamma   90.00
#
_symmetry.space_group_name_H-M   'P 1'
#
loop_
_entity.id
_entity.type
_entity.pdbx_description
1 polymer ?
#
loop_
_entity_poly.entity_id
_entity_poly.type
_entity_poly.pdbx_seq_one_letter_code
_entity_poly.pdbx_strand_id
1 'polypeptide(L)'
;MKKRILTVISLLLALTSFCGAIYLGQRQQVESGSILIKTPSNEISVSLSDLPLTKVEGETVNKKGEVKKISAQGYEVAYIPSLAGADKYTEISVYSDDEYHADISADELLADVNKAWLILEEESPRLIVFGDTDSKRNVKNVVRIEIK
;
A
#
# COMPACT_ATOMS: atom_id res chain seq x y z
N MET A 1 -4.71 41.15 -28.70
CA MET A 1 -3.78 40.34 -27.87
C MET A 1 -4.43 39.81 -26.59
N LYS A 2 -5.06 40.64 -25.75
CA LYS A 2 -5.75 40.20 -24.51
C LYS A 2 -6.79 39.08 -24.72
N LYS A 3 -7.64 39.16 -25.77
CA LYS A 3 -8.65 38.12 -26.06
C LYS A 3 -8.03 36.76 -26.40
N ARG A 4 -6.96 36.73 -27.20
CA ARG A 4 -6.26 35.47 -27.55
C ARG A 4 -5.56 34.85 -26.34
N ILE A 5 -4.96 35.68 -25.48
CA ILE A 5 -4.36 35.22 -24.22
C ILE A 5 -5.44 34.66 -23.29
N LEU A 6 -6.60 35.32 -23.18
CA LEU A 6 -7.72 34.84 -22.37
C LEU A 6 -8.25 33.49 -22.89
N THR A 7 -8.35 33.31 -24.21
CA THR A 7 -8.76 32.04 -24.82
C THR A 7 -7.76 30.92 -24.51
N VAL A 8 -6.45 31.20 -24.60
CA VAL A 8 -5.40 30.21 -24.28
C VAL A 8 -5.43 29.83 -22.80
N ILE A 9 -5.61 30.79 -21.89
CA ILE A 9 -5.73 30.53 -20.45
C ILE A 9 -6.97 29.68 -20.17
N SER A 10 -8.10 30.02 -20.78
CA SER A 10 -9.35 29.26 -20.60
C SER A 10 -9.24 27.83 -21.13
N LEU A 11 -8.52 27.63 -22.24
CA LEU A 11 -8.25 26.31 -22.80
C LEU A 11 -7.33 25.49 -21.87
N LEU A 12 -6.29 26.12 -21.31
CA LEU A 12 -5.40 25.46 -20.35
C LEU A 12 -6.16 25.02 -19.10
N LEU A 13 -6.99 25.89 -18.52
CA LEU A 13 -7.81 25.58 -17.35
C LEU A 13 -8.79 24.42 -17.59
N ALA A 14 -9.42 24.38 -18.77
CA ALA A 14 -10.29 23.29 -19.15
C ALA A 14 -9.51 21.97 -19.28
N LEU A 15 -8.31 22.01 -19.87
CA LEU A 15 -7.46 20.83 -20.01
C LEU A 15 -6.96 20.31 -18.66
N THR A 16 -6.55 21.20 -17.75
CA THR A 16 -6.12 20.80 -16.40
C THR A 16 -7.28 20.21 -15.60
N SER A 17 -8.48 20.79 -15.70
CA SER A 17 -9.68 20.24 -15.04
C SER A 17 -10.06 18.87 -15.59
N PHE A 18 -9.92 18.67 -16.91
CA PHE A 18 -10.20 17.40 -17.56
C PHE A 18 -9.19 16.31 -17.15
N CYS A 19 -7.88 16.62 -17.16
CA CYS A 19 -6.86 15.70 -16.67
C CYS A 19 -7.06 15.37 -15.18
N GLY A 20 -7.43 16.36 -14.35
CA GLY A 20 -7.74 16.16 -12.95
C GLY A 20 -8.93 15.22 -12.76
N ALA A 21 -10.01 15.40 -13.52
CA ALA A 21 -11.19 14.53 -13.43
C ALA A 21 -10.87 13.07 -13.78
N ILE A 22 -10.05 12.82 -14.81
CA ILE A 22 -9.61 11.45 -15.14
C ILE A 22 -8.74 10.87 -14.02
N TYR A 23 -7.78 11.64 -13.52
CA TYR A 23 -6.87 11.20 -12.46
C TYR A 23 -7.59 10.89 -11.15
N LEU A 24 -8.53 11.76 -10.73
CA LEU A 24 -9.36 11.50 -9.55
C LEU A 24 -10.34 10.34 -9.76
N GLY A 25 -10.87 10.16 -10.97
CA GLY A 25 -11.80 9.07 -11.29
C GLY A 25 -11.17 7.68 -11.30
N GLN A 26 -9.85 7.58 -11.42
CA GLN A 26 -9.12 6.30 -11.32
C GLN A 26 -8.82 5.87 -9.88
N ARG A 27 -9.08 6.71 -8.87
CA ARG A 27 -8.95 6.29 -7.48
C ARG A 27 -10.00 5.24 -7.16
N GLN A 28 -9.58 3.99 -6.99
CA GLN A 28 -10.43 2.95 -6.43
C GLN A 28 -10.83 3.37 -5.01
N GLN A 29 -12.11 3.65 -4.80
CA GLN A 29 -12.66 3.81 -3.47
C GLN A 29 -12.64 2.46 -2.77
N VAL A 30 -11.61 2.24 -1.96
CA VAL A 30 -11.58 1.13 -1.01
C VAL A 30 -12.38 1.56 0.22
N GLU A 31 -13.36 0.76 0.64
CA GLU A 31 -14.15 1.05 1.84
C GLU A 31 -13.22 1.17 3.04
N SER A 32 -13.41 2.19 3.88
CA SER A 32 -12.57 2.40 5.07
C SER A 32 -12.56 1.14 5.95
N GLY A 33 -11.36 0.64 6.26
CA GLY A 33 -11.17 -0.59 7.03
C GLY A 33 -11.07 -1.87 6.20
N SER A 34 -11.16 -1.78 4.87
CA SER A 34 -10.86 -2.88 3.95
C SER A 34 -9.57 -2.61 3.18
N ILE A 35 -8.96 -3.69 2.68
CA ILE A 35 -7.87 -3.65 1.70
C ILE A 35 -8.28 -4.43 0.47
N LEU A 36 -7.87 -3.92 -0.68
CA LEU A 36 -8.06 -4.59 -1.95
C LEU A 36 -6.87 -5.50 -2.23
N ILE A 37 -7.08 -6.80 -2.37
CA ILE A 37 -6.05 -7.75 -2.79
C ILE A 37 -6.31 -8.13 -4.24
N LYS A 38 -5.32 -7.90 -5.10
CA LYS A 38 -5.40 -8.15 -6.52
C LYS A 38 -4.37 -9.19 -6.92
N THR A 39 -4.82 -10.19 -7.67
CA THR A 39 -3.97 -11.19 -8.34
C THR A 39 -4.17 -11.06 -9.85
N PRO A 40 -3.37 -11.75 -10.69
CA PRO A 40 -3.57 -11.72 -12.14
C PRO A 40 -4.93 -12.29 -12.58
N SER A 41 -5.55 -13.12 -11.74
CA SER A 41 -6.79 -13.84 -12.05
C SER A 41 -8.02 -13.32 -11.29
N ASN A 42 -7.84 -12.60 -10.18
CA ASN A 42 -8.95 -12.21 -9.31
C ASN A 42 -8.66 -10.92 -8.53
N GLU A 43 -9.71 -10.27 -8.06
CA GLU A 43 -9.64 -9.11 -7.18
C GLU A 43 -10.64 -9.32 -6.04
N ILE A 44 -10.14 -9.29 -4.80
CA ILE A 44 -10.95 -9.49 -3.60
C ILE A 44 -10.80 -8.30 -2.67
N SER A 45 -11.91 -7.82 -2.11
CA SER A 45 -11.87 -6.87 -1.00
C SER A 45 -11.93 -7.64 0.30
N VAL A 46 -10.97 -7.40 1.19
CA VAL A 46 -10.89 -8.04 2.50
C VAL A 46 -11.04 -7.00 3.59
N SER A 47 -12.06 -7.18 4.43
CA SER A 47 -12.20 -6.41 5.66
C SER A 47 -11.12 -6.81 6.64
N LEU A 48 -10.33 -5.84 7.11
CA LEU A 48 -9.29 -6.09 8.09
C LEU A 48 -9.91 -6.60 9.40
N SER A 49 -11.11 -6.15 9.75
CA SER A 49 -11.79 -6.59 10.99
C SER A 49 -12.10 -8.09 11.04
N ASP A 50 -12.18 -8.76 9.90
CA ASP A 50 -12.53 -10.18 9.81
C ASP A 50 -11.30 -11.11 9.90
N LEU A 51 -10.10 -10.54 9.87
CA LEU A 51 -8.85 -11.30 9.91
C LEU A 51 -8.30 -11.45 11.33
N PRO A 52 -7.69 -12.61 11.67
CA PRO A 52 -7.10 -12.83 12.98
C PRO A 52 -5.89 -11.92 13.20
N LEU A 53 -5.98 -11.06 14.21
CA LEU A 53 -4.91 -10.15 14.59
C LEU A 53 -3.79 -10.87 15.32
N THR A 54 -2.56 -10.67 14.86
CA THR A 54 -1.35 -11.17 15.52
C THR A 54 -0.59 -10.02 16.14
N LYS A 55 -0.07 -10.23 17.35
CA LYS A 55 0.80 -9.26 18.00
C LYS A 55 2.15 -9.23 17.28
N VAL A 56 2.58 -8.04 16.88
CA VAL A 56 3.86 -7.82 16.22
C VAL A 56 4.75 -6.96 17.11
N GLU A 57 5.96 -7.45 17.35
CA GLU A 57 7.00 -6.73 18.09
C GLU A 57 8.29 -6.77 17.30
N GLY A 58 8.94 -5.63 17.14
CA GLY A 58 10.20 -5.54 16.42
C GLY A 58 10.80 -4.15 16.44
N GLU A 59 11.90 -3.97 15.72
CA GLU A 59 12.62 -2.70 15.65
C GLU A 59 12.80 -2.29 14.19
N THR A 60 12.51 -1.02 13.92
CA THR A 60 12.76 -0.39 12.61
C THR A 60 13.86 0.65 12.77
N VAL A 61 14.77 0.74 11.81
CA VAL A 61 15.85 1.73 11.82
C VAL A 61 15.60 2.72 10.68
N ASN A 62 15.59 4.01 10.99
CA ASN A 62 15.45 5.03 9.95
C ASN A 62 16.80 5.40 9.33
N LYS A 63 16.80 6.23 8.27
CA LYS A 63 18.02 6.68 7.59
C LYS A 63 18.98 7.50 8.45
N LYS A 64 18.54 7.97 9.63
CA LYS A 64 19.38 8.65 10.62
C LYS A 64 19.99 7.69 11.64
N GLY A 65 19.74 6.39 11.52
CA GLY A 65 20.20 5.36 12.47
C GLY A 65 19.37 5.32 13.75
N GLU A 66 18.24 6.03 13.81
CA GLU A 66 17.37 6.02 14.99
C GLU A 66 16.55 4.72 14.99
N VAL A 67 16.63 3.99 16.10
CA VAL A 67 15.89 2.76 16.33
C VAL A 67 14.51 3.10 16.89
N LYS A 68 13.45 2.67 16.19
CA LYS A 68 12.08 2.77 16.65
C LYS A 68 11.53 1.38 16.93
N LYS A 69 11.17 1.14 18.19
CA LYS A 69 10.45 -0.05 18.62
C LYS A 69 9.00 0.01 18.12
N ILE A 70 8.57 -1.08 17.51
CA ILE A 70 7.20 -1.32 17.06
C ILE A 70 6.61 -2.37 17.99
N SER A 71 5.46 -2.07 18.58
CA SER A 71 4.63 -3.00 19.34
C SER A 71 3.20 -2.71 18.94
N ALA A 72 2.67 -3.51 18.03
CA ALA A 72 1.36 -3.28 17.41
C ALA A 72 0.62 -4.61 17.21
N GLN A 73 -0.56 -4.53 16.61
CA GLN A 73 -1.30 -5.68 16.10
C GLN A 73 -1.41 -5.55 14.59
N GLY A 74 -1.34 -6.68 13.89
CA GLY A 74 -1.38 -6.68 12.44
C GLY A 74 -1.42 -8.07 11.83
N TYR A 75 -1.21 -8.10 10.53
CA TYR A 75 -1.22 -9.29 9.69
C TYR A 75 0.16 -9.51 9.09
N GLU A 76 0.56 -10.77 9.04
CA GLU A 76 1.78 -11.16 8.35
C GLU A 76 1.54 -11.04 6.83
N VAL A 77 2.42 -10.34 6.12
CA VAL A 77 2.25 -10.13 4.67
C VAL A 77 2.31 -11.46 3.91
N ALA A 78 3.07 -12.43 4.40
CA ALA A 78 3.16 -13.77 3.80
C ALA A 78 1.83 -14.55 3.85
N TYR A 79 0.89 -14.18 4.72
CA TYR A 79 -0.44 -14.80 4.78
C TYR A 79 -1.39 -14.28 3.70
N ILE A 80 -1.14 -13.08 3.16
CA ILE A 80 -2.04 -12.38 2.22
C ILE A 80 -2.27 -13.18 0.92
N PRO A 81 -1.25 -13.81 0.29
CA PRO A 81 -1.47 -14.65 -0.89
C PRO A 81 -2.45 -15.81 -0.64
N SER A 82 -2.44 -16.39 0.56
CA SER A 82 -3.36 -17.49 0.89
C SER A 82 -4.83 -17.05 0.96
N LEU A 83 -5.09 -15.80 1.36
CA LEU A 83 -6.43 -15.21 1.34
C LEU A 83 -6.98 -15.07 -0.08
N ALA A 84 -6.10 -14.80 -1.05
CA ALA A 84 -6.45 -14.68 -2.46
C ALA A 84 -6.42 -16.01 -3.22
N GLY A 85 -6.11 -17.13 -2.54
CA GLY A 85 -5.93 -18.44 -3.19
C GLY A 85 -4.73 -18.49 -4.14
N ALA A 86 -3.72 -17.63 -3.92
CA ALA A 86 -2.50 -17.60 -4.71
C ALA A 86 -1.44 -18.51 -4.09
N ASP A 87 -1.32 -19.74 -4.61
CA ASP A 87 -0.35 -20.73 -4.14
C ASP A 87 1.10 -20.41 -4.56
N LYS A 88 1.27 -19.59 -5.60
CA LYS A 88 2.56 -19.19 -6.14
C LYS A 88 2.55 -17.70 -6.44
N TYR A 89 3.59 -17.02 -5.99
CA TYR A 89 3.85 -15.63 -6.24
C TYR A 89 5.36 -15.39 -6.20
N THR A 90 5.79 -14.33 -6.86
CA THR A 90 7.19 -13.88 -6.95
C THR A 90 7.39 -12.58 -6.20
N GLU A 91 6.36 -11.74 -6.15
CA GLU A 91 6.41 -10.41 -5.58
C GLU A 91 5.05 -9.99 -5.05
N ILE A 92 5.06 -9.21 -3.97
CA ILE A 92 3.90 -8.53 -3.40
C ILE A 92 4.18 -7.03 -3.42
N SER A 93 3.37 -6.29 -4.17
CA SER A 93 3.40 -4.83 -4.24
C SER A 93 2.33 -4.25 -3.32
N VAL A 94 2.72 -3.41 -2.37
CA VAL A 94 1.80 -2.79 -1.40
C VAL A 94 1.64 -1.31 -1.73
N TYR A 95 0.42 -0.89 -2.02
CA TYR A 95 0.06 0.46 -2.46
C TYR A 95 -0.69 1.25 -1.39
N SER A 96 -0.34 2.52 -1.27
CA SER A 96 -1.07 3.52 -0.51
C SER A 96 -2.13 4.25 -1.32
N ASP A 97 -2.95 5.03 -0.63
CA ASP A 97 -4.00 5.87 -1.21
C ASP A 97 -3.51 6.94 -2.20
N ASP A 98 -2.23 7.32 -2.11
CA ASP A 98 -1.54 8.21 -3.04
C ASP A 98 -0.77 7.49 -4.16
N GLU A 99 -1.01 6.18 -4.35
CA GLU A 99 -0.36 5.30 -5.33
C GLU A 99 1.15 5.10 -5.10
N TYR A 100 1.69 5.57 -3.97
CA TYR A 100 3.02 5.18 -3.53
C TYR A 100 3.03 3.67 -3.21
N HIS A 101 4.10 2.98 -3.56
CA HIS A 101 4.19 1.54 -3.33
C HIS A 101 5.59 1.08 -2.94
N ALA A 102 5.60 -0.09 -2.32
CA ALA A 102 6.80 -0.86 -2.04
C ALA A 102 6.58 -2.31 -2.48
N ASP A 103 7.62 -2.86 -3.10
CA ASP A 103 7.64 -4.25 -3.52
C ASP A 103 8.37 -5.09 -2.48
N ILE A 104 7.88 -6.31 -2.26
CA ILE A 104 8.47 -7.32 -1.39
C ILE A 104 8.51 -8.63 -2.16
N SER A 105 9.70 -9.19 -2.34
CA SER A 105 9.86 -10.45 -3.04
C SER A 105 9.41 -11.63 -2.18
N ALA A 106 8.97 -12.70 -2.83
CA ALA A 106 8.64 -13.95 -2.15
C ALA A 106 9.87 -14.51 -1.41
N ASP A 107 11.07 -14.39 -1.99
CA ASP A 107 12.31 -14.85 -1.37
C ASP A 107 12.60 -14.14 -0.03
N GLU A 108 12.30 -12.84 0.07
CA GLU A 108 12.46 -12.09 1.31
C GLU A 108 11.49 -12.56 2.40
N LEU A 109 10.25 -12.89 2.04
CA LEU A 109 9.22 -13.39 2.96
C LEU A 109 9.48 -14.83 3.38
N LEU A 110 10.06 -15.64 2.50
CA LEU A 110 10.44 -17.03 2.79
C LEU A 110 11.70 -17.12 3.66
N ALA A 111 12.63 -16.17 3.51
CA ALA A 111 13.86 -16.13 4.30
C ALA A 111 13.61 -15.75 5.77
N ASP A 112 12.60 -14.90 6.04
CA ASP A 112 12.21 -14.50 7.39
C ASP A 112 10.69 -14.31 7.48
N VAL A 113 10.03 -15.22 8.20
CA VAL A 113 8.57 -15.21 8.43
C VAL A 113 8.13 -13.91 9.13
N ASN A 114 9.00 -13.28 9.92
CA ASN A 114 8.71 -12.01 10.57
C ASN A 114 9.15 -10.79 9.74
N LYS A 115 9.50 -10.95 8.46
CA LYS A 115 10.08 -9.88 7.66
C LYS A 115 9.14 -8.71 7.43
N ALA A 116 7.88 -8.96 7.11
CA ALA A 116 6.95 -7.90 6.70
C ALA A 116 5.55 -8.08 7.30
N TRP A 117 5.03 -6.97 7.80
CA TRP A 117 3.78 -6.92 8.55
C TRP A 117 2.92 -5.76 8.09
N LEU A 118 1.63 -6.01 7.95
CA LEU A 118 0.60 -4.99 7.79
C LEU A 118 0.03 -4.67 9.17
N ILE A 119 0.53 -3.61 9.81
CA ILE A 119 0.07 -3.18 11.13
C ILE A 119 -1.20 -2.35 11.02
N LEU A 120 -2.12 -2.52 11.97
CA LEU A 120 -3.29 -1.66 12.11
C LEU A 120 -2.94 -0.47 12.98
N GLU A 121 -2.99 0.73 12.42
CA GLU A 121 -3.01 2.00 13.17
C GLU A 121 -4.45 2.54 13.22
N GLU A 122 -4.75 3.52 14.09
CA GLU A 122 -6.11 4.00 14.37
C GLU A 122 -6.86 4.53 13.13
N GLU A 123 -6.14 5.12 12.17
CA GLU A 123 -6.73 5.75 10.98
C GLU A 123 -6.59 4.89 9.71
N SER A 124 -5.49 4.14 9.58
CA SER A 124 -5.20 3.36 8.38
C SER A 124 -4.17 2.26 8.63
N PRO A 125 -4.19 1.18 7.85
CA PRO A 125 -3.16 0.16 7.92
C PRO A 125 -1.83 0.67 7.34
N ARG A 126 -0.74 0.14 7.88
CA ARG A 126 0.62 0.50 7.49
C ARG A 126 1.47 -0.75 7.28
N LEU A 127 2.24 -0.76 6.20
CA LEU A 127 3.28 -1.76 5.98
C LEU A 127 4.52 -1.42 6.81
N ILE A 128 5.06 -2.43 7.49
CA ILE A 128 6.35 -2.40 8.17
C ILE A 128 7.18 -3.57 7.68
N VAL A 129 8.38 -3.27 7.17
CA VAL A 129 9.40 -4.27 6.81
C VAL A 129 10.52 -4.20 7.83
N PHE A 130 10.68 -5.27 8.63
CA PHE A 130 11.71 -5.37 9.67
C PHE A 130 13.09 -5.69 9.10
N GLY A 131 14.12 -5.22 9.80
CA GLY A 131 15.52 -5.41 9.39
C GLY A 131 15.87 -4.74 8.05
N ASP A 132 14.97 -3.91 7.50
CA ASP A 132 15.26 -3.12 6.32
C ASP A 132 15.88 -1.78 6.70
N THR A 133 16.91 -1.39 5.96
CA THR A 133 17.55 -0.08 6.12
C THR A 133 16.84 1.00 5.31
N ASP A 134 16.05 0.63 4.29
CA ASP A 134 15.22 1.54 3.53
C ASP A 134 13.83 1.70 4.14
N SER A 135 13.74 2.58 5.14
CA SER A 135 12.47 3.01 5.75
C SER A 135 11.38 3.49 4.78
N LYS A 136 11.70 3.74 3.50
CA LYS A 136 10.72 4.05 2.45
C LYS A 136 9.78 2.89 2.14
N ARG A 137 10.24 1.64 2.33
CA ARG A 137 9.42 0.45 2.15
C ARG A 137 8.31 0.31 3.21
N ASN A 138 8.32 1.15 4.24
CA ASN A 138 7.26 1.22 5.24
C ASN A 138 6.11 2.13 4.76
N VAL A 139 5.28 1.61 3.87
CA VAL A 139 4.15 2.30 3.23
C VAL A 139 3.03 2.59 4.23
N LYS A 140 2.56 3.83 4.30
CA LYS A 140 1.41 4.25 5.14
C LYS A 140 0.13 4.26 4.32
N ASN A 141 -1.04 4.27 4.96
CA ASN A 141 -2.34 4.37 4.28
C ASN A 141 -2.54 3.29 3.23
N VAL A 142 -2.22 2.03 3.58
CA VAL A 142 -2.31 0.93 2.63
C VAL A 142 -3.77 0.70 2.22
N VAL A 143 -4.03 0.69 0.91
CA VAL A 143 -5.38 0.47 0.37
C VAL A 143 -5.43 -0.72 -0.58
N ARG A 144 -4.31 -1.04 -1.25
CA ARG A 144 -4.25 -2.09 -2.27
C ARG A 144 -2.98 -2.91 -2.15
N ILE A 145 -3.09 -4.20 -2.36
CA ILE A 145 -1.98 -5.15 -2.38
C ILE A 145 -2.10 -5.97 -3.66
N GLU A 146 -1.08 -5.92 -4.49
CA GLU A 146 -1.01 -6.70 -5.73
C GLU A 146 -0.02 -7.85 -5.57
N ILE A 147 -0.47 -9.05 -5.92
CA ILE A 147 0.33 -10.27 -5.89
C ILE A 147 0.68 -10.62 -7.34
N LYS A 148 1.96 -10.83 -7.62
CA LYS A 148 2.48 -11.14 -8.97
C LYS A 148 3.07 -12.54 -9.04
#